data_AF-A0A7J5YYC8-F1
#
_entry.id   AF-A0A7J5YYC8-F1
#
_cell.length_a   1.000
_cell.length_b   1.000
_cell.length_c   1.000
_cell.angle_alpha   90.00
_cell.angle_beta   90.00
_cell.angle_gamma   90.00
#
_symmetry.space_group_name_H-M   'P 1'
#
loop_
_entity.id
_entity.type
_entity.pdbx_description
1 polymer ?
#
loop_
_entity_poly.entity_id
_entity_poly.type
_entity_poly.pdbx_seq_one_letter_code
_entity_poly.pdbx_strand_id
1 'polypeptide(L)'
;MPAQRKPQLLKQLESYVHKELQIISSSEPQFQEQRLQVYQDAFGCFIKEFKTYQPLLSAIKREYENTIAYQQDQIRELEPLRSHVRSVTEECERKVQARWEEERSEIGALKTEKHQLQRVIEAMKEKETATQAVVERLQSDLSAQYLQYREQRDARQLLIWQINDLTRGSVEEEHPADGNSDTRDPVQLQLSLKVCRRDLTTAQEELTRMKAEYWDLVPRRNWDALEQTHQQNLSKVESDHLSDLIDSESPEKSTLTVQEFRMALRTAFPLKSDEEINELVTSAQSDPDGSDDSISSQRLHSLLAESVEAGPPALEESEGQAAENPVQATD
;
A
#
# COMPACT_ATOMS: atom_id res chain seq x y z
N MET A 1 -83.74 10.67 66.04
CA MET A 1 -83.01 9.47 65.58
C MET A 1 -82.03 9.07 66.66
N PRO A 2 -82.21 7.92 67.33
CA PRO A 2 -81.36 7.54 68.45
C PRO A 2 -79.95 7.21 67.96
N ALA A 3 -78.94 7.81 68.59
CA ALA A 3 -77.54 7.50 68.34
C ALA A 3 -77.29 6.02 68.70
N GLN A 4 -77.22 5.15 67.69
CA GLN A 4 -76.79 3.76 67.87
C GLN A 4 -75.40 3.78 68.50
N ARG A 5 -75.31 3.29 69.74
CA ARG A 5 -74.03 3.18 70.46
C ARG A 5 -73.08 2.33 69.62
N LYS A 6 -71.97 2.93 69.19
CA LYS A 6 -70.93 2.27 68.39
C LYS A 6 -70.46 0.99 69.13
N PRO A 7 -70.45 -0.19 68.47
CA PRO A 7 -70.08 -1.46 69.09
C PRO A 7 -68.71 -1.38 69.76
N GLN A 8 -68.53 -1.98 70.94
CA GLN A 8 -67.27 -1.91 71.69
C GLN A 8 -66.09 -2.51 70.89
N LEU A 9 -66.35 -3.60 70.17
CA LEU A 9 -65.39 -4.25 69.28
C LEU A 9 -64.85 -3.29 68.21
N LEU A 10 -65.73 -2.49 67.58
CA LEU A 10 -65.34 -1.53 66.54
C LEU A 10 -64.44 -0.43 67.10
N LYS A 11 -64.70 0.06 68.32
CA LYS A 11 -63.84 1.07 68.97
C LYS A 11 -62.45 0.52 69.29
N GLN A 12 -62.37 -0.74 69.71
CA GLN A 12 -61.10 -1.40 70.03
C GLN A 12 -60.26 -1.60 68.77
N LEU A 13 -60.85 -2.11 67.69
CA LEU A 13 -60.19 -2.28 66.39
C LEU A 13 -59.73 -0.96 65.77
N GLU A 14 -60.56 0.09 65.80
CA GLU A 14 -60.18 1.42 65.32
C GLU A 14 -59.00 1.99 66.10
N SER A 15 -59.00 1.81 67.43
CA SER A 15 -57.89 2.26 68.28
C SER A 15 -56.60 1.47 68.07
N TYR A 16 -56.69 0.17 67.76
CA TYR A 16 -55.55 -0.68 67.42
C TYR A 16 -54.93 -0.25 66.09
N VAL A 17 -55.75 -0.14 65.04
CA VAL A 17 -55.30 0.29 63.71
C VAL A 17 -54.69 1.69 63.74
N HIS A 18 -55.29 2.65 64.48
CA HIS A 18 -54.70 3.99 64.61
C HIS A 18 -53.32 3.98 65.27
N LYS A 19 -53.14 3.18 66.33
CA LYS A 19 -51.85 3.08 67.05
C LYS A 19 -50.78 2.43 66.18
N GLU A 20 -51.09 1.30 65.56
CA GLU A 20 -50.15 0.55 64.72
C GLU A 20 -49.78 1.33 63.45
N LEU A 21 -50.73 2.01 62.80
CA LEU A 21 -50.43 2.87 61.64
C LEU A 21 -49.62 4.11 62.00
N GLN A 22 -49.69 4.59 63.24
CA GLN A 22 -48.90 5.73 63.71
C GLN A 22 -47.45 5.35 64.01
N ILE A 23 -47.18 4.06 64.25
CA ILE A 23 -45.84 3.50 64.42
C ILE A 23 -45.16 3.30 63.06
N ILE A 24 -45.93 2.97 62.01
CA ILE A 24 -45.42 2.73 60.66
C ILE A 24 -45.07 4.06 59.96
N SER A 25 -43.77 4.30 59.72
CA SER A 25 -43.30 5.52 59.07
C SER A 25 -43.40 5.47 57.54
N SER A 26 -43.92 6.53 56.91
CA SER A 26 -44.10 6.64 55.44
C SER A 26 -42.81 6.65 54.61
N SER A 27 -41.64 6.61 55.23
CA SER A 27 -40.34 6.64 54.56
C SER A 27 -39.82 5.26 54.16
N GLU A 28 -40.40 4.16 54.66
CA GLU A 28 -39.88 2.83 54.39
C GLU A 28 -40.38 2.25 53.06
N PRO A 29 -39.53 1.56 52.29
CA PRO A 29 -39.91 0.93 51.02
C PRO A 29 -41.01 -0.14 51.19
N GLN A 30 -41.15 -0.71 52.38
CA GLN A 30 -42.19 -1.69 52.73
C GLN A 30 -43.41 -1.07 53.43
N PHE A 31 -43.53 0.26 53.42
CA PHE A 31 -44.63 0.98 54.08
C PHE A 31 -46.01 0.44 53.70
N GLN A 32 -46.22 0.11 52.43
CA GLN A 32 -47.51 -0.42 51.97
C GLN A 32 -47.76 -1.86 52.42
N GLU A 33 -46.73 -2.70 52.47
CA GLU A 33 -46.82 -4.08 52.97
C GLU A 33 -47.08 -4.12 54.47
N GLN A 34 -46.37 -3.29 55.23
CA GLN A 34 -46.57 -3.17 56.68
C GLN A 34 -47.95 -2.60 57.02
N ARG A 35 -48.44 -1.62 56.27
CA ARG A 35 -49.82 -1.13 56.43
C ARG A 35 -50.86 -2.20 56.13
N LEU A 36 -50.66 -2.96 55.06
CA LEU A 36 -51.55 -4.06 54.71
C LEU A 36 -51.57 -5.13 55.81
N GLN A 37 -50.43 -5.41 56.43
CA GLN A 37 -50.31 -6.35 57.55
C GLN A 37 -51.17 -5.94 58.76
N VAL A 38 -51.12 -4.66 59.16
CA VAL A 38 -51.94 -4.13 60.26
C VAL A 38 -53.43 -4.30 59.99
N TYR A 39 -53.86 -4.05 58.75
CA TYR A 39 -55.26 -4.26 58.35
C TYR A 39 -55.62 -5.74 58.25
N GLN A 40 -54.71 -6.63 57.84
CA GLN A 40 -54.93 -8.08 57.84
C GLN A 40 -55.09 -8.64 59.26
N ASP A 41 -54.30 -8.15 60.22
CA ASP A 41 -54.38 -8.54 61.62
C ASP A 41 -55.67 -8.04 62.26
N ALA A 42 -56.03 -6.77 62.02
CA ALA A 42 -57.32 -6.21 62.43
C ALA A 42 -58.50 -6.99 61.84
N PHE A 43 -58.45 -7.33 60.55
CA PHE A 43 -59.50 -8.11 59.90
C PHE A 43 -59.56 -9.55 60.45
N GLY A 44 -58.41 -10.15 60.78
CA GLY A 44 -58.35 -11.44 61.46
C GLY A 44 -59.00 -11.43 62.85
N CYS A 45 -58.76 -10.38 63.64
CA CYS A 45 -59.44 -10.16 64.92
C CYS A 45 -60.94 -9.96 64.73
N PHE A 46 -61.35 -9.20 63.72
CA PHE A 46 -62.76 -8.99 63.39
C PHE A 46 -63.48 -10.31 63.04
N ILE A 47 -62.87 -11.16 62.21
CA ILE A 47 -63.47 -12.44 61.79
C ILE A 47 -63.71 -13.39 62.97
N LYS A 48 -62.81 -13.43 63.95
CA LYS A 48 -62.93 -14.31 65.13
C LYS A 48 -64.18 -14.02 65.98
N GLU A 49 -64.67 -12.79 65.98
CA GLU A 49 -65.83 -12.37 66.75
C GLU A 49 -67.17 -12.71 66.06
N PHE A 50 -67.19 -12.87 64.73
CA PHE A 50 -68.39 -13.18 63.94
C PHE A 50 -68.56 -14.68 63.69
N LYS A 51 -68.89 -15.45 64.74
CA LYS A 51 -68.94 -16.93 64.70
C LYS A 51 -69.82 -17.51 63.57
N THR A 52 -70.95 -16.89 63.23
CA THR A 52 -71.88 -17.40 62.21
C THR A 52 -71.37 -17.24 60.77
N TYR A 53 -70.62 -16.16 60.49
CA TYR A 53 -70.09 -15.84 59.16
C TYR A 53 -68.59 -16.10 59.03
N GLN A 54 -67.95 -16.55 60.12
CA GLN A 54 -66.51 -16.80 60.21
C GLN A 54 -65.97 -17.69 59.08
N PRO A 55 -66.61 -18.81 58.68
CA PRO A 55 -66.08 -19.66 57.61
C PRO A 55 -66.02 -18.94 56.27
N LEU A 56 -67.06 -18.16 55.95
CA LEU A 56 -67.15 -17.40 54.70
C LEU A 56 -66.11 -16.27 54.68
N LEU A 57 -66.01 -15.48 55.75
CA LEU A 57 -65.04 -14.37 55.82
C LEU A 57 -63.59 -14.86 55.85
N SER A 58 -63.32 -15.99 56.52
CA SER A 58 -62.01 -16.65 56.49
C SER A 58 -61.68 -17.16 55.09
N ALA A 59 -62.66 -17.75 54.39
CA ALA A 59 -62.48 -18.19 53.02
C ALA A 59 -62.16 -17.02 52.08
N ILE A 60 -62.90 -15.91 52.19
CA ILE A 60 -62.64 -14.69 51.41
C ILE A 60 -61.24 -14.13 51.72
N LYS A 61 -60.86 -14.03 53.01
CA LYS A 61 -59.52 -13.58 53.43
C LYS A 61 -58.42 -14.45 52.81
N ARG A 62 -58.59 -15.78 52.88
CA ARG A 62 -57.65 -16.75 52.32
C ARG A 62 -57.50 -16.61 50.81
N GLU A 63 -58.59 -16.40 50.06
CA GLU A 63 -58.50 -16.18 48.61
C GLU A 63 -57.69 -14.92 48.28
N TYR A 64 -57.91 -13.81 48.99
CA TYR A 64 -57.10 -12.61 48.79
C TYR A 64 -55.63 -12.81 49.18
N GLU A 65 -55.35 -13.44 50.32
CA GLU A 65 -53.99 -13.76 50.76
C GLU A 65 -53.27 -14.64 49.73
N ASN A 66 -53.95 -15.64 49.17
CA ASN A 66 -53.41 -16.49 48.10
C ASN A 66 -53.11 -15.66 46.84
N THR A 67 -54.00 -14.76 46.43
CA THR A 67 -53.75 -13.92 45.25
C THR A 67 -52.60 -12.94 45.44
N ILE A 68 -52.43 -12.38 46.65
CA ILE A 68 -51.31 -11.49 46.98
C ILE A 68 -49.99 -12.28 46.96
N ALA A 69 -49.95 -13.46 47.57
CA ALA A 69 -48.77 -14.32 47.55
C ALA A 69 -48.37 -14.70 46.12
N TYR A 70 -49.35 -15.08 45.29
CA TYR A 70 -49.12 -15.35 43.86
C TYR A 70 -48.54 -14.15 43.12
N GLN A 71 -49.07 -12.93 43.35
CA GLN A 71 -48.55 -11.72 42.73
C GLN A 71 -47.13 -11.38 43.20
N GLN A 72 -46.81 -11.57 44.49
CA GLN A 72 -45.47 -11.38 45.02
C GLN A 72 -44.48 -12.37 44.40
N ASP A 73 -44.87 -13.62 44.20
CA ASP A 73 -44.05 -14.62 43.52
C ASP A 73 -43.78 -14.23 42.06
N GLN A 74 -44.81 -13.79 41.34
CA GLN A 74 -44.66 -13.27 39.96
C GLN A 74 -43.71 -12.05 39.90
N ILE A 75 -43.76 -11.15 40.89
CA ILE A 75 -42.83 -10.01 40.95
C ILE A 75 -41.38 -10.50 41.19
N ARG A 76 -41.20 -11.49 42.08
CA ARG A 76 -39.88 -12.10 42.36
C ARG A 76 -39.28 -12.77 41.12
N GLU A 77 -40.11 -13.39 40.28
CA GLU A 77 -39.67 -14.00 39.00
C GLU A 77 -39.24 -12.95 37.96
N LEU A 78 -39.78 -11.73 38.00
CA LEU A 78 -39.41 -10.66 37.07
C LEU A 78 -38.08 -9.97 37.43
N GLU A 79 -37.67 -10.00 38.69
CA GLU A 79 -36.40 -9.45 39.19
C GLU A 79 -35.16 -10.00 38.44
N PRO A 80 -34.96 -11.33 38.30
CA PRO A 80 -33.83 -11.87 37.55
C PRO A 80 -33.90 -11.49 36.06
N LEU A 81 -35.08 -11.44 35.45
CA LEU A 81 -35.22 -11.03 34.06
C LEU A 81 -34.80 -9.58 33.85
N ARG A 82 -35.18 -8.68 34.76
CA ARG A 82 -34.72 -7.27 34.76
C ARG A 82 -33.19 -7.17 34.91
N SER A 83 -32.60 -7.98 35.79
CA SER A 83 -31.15 -8.02 35.97
C SER A 83 -30.43 -8.52 34.71
N HIS A 84 -30.98 -9.54 34.06
CA HIS A 84 -30.44 -10.10 32.83
C HIS A 84 -30.51 -9.10 31.68
N VAL A 85 -31.67 -8.43 31.48
CA VAL A 85 -31.82 -7.37 30.48
C VAL A 85 -30.80 -6.26 30.73
N ARG A 86 -30.62 -5.81 31.98
CA ARG A 86 -29.61 -4.79 32.30
C ARG A 86 -28.20 -5.23 31.89
N SER A 87 -27.80 -6.47 32.25
CA SER A 87 -26.50 -7.02 31.89
C SER A 87 -26.29 -7.11 30.37
N VAL A 88 -27.31 -7.53 29.61
CA VAL A 88 -27.23 -7.62 28.14
C VAL A 88 -27.16 -6.23 27.53
N THR A 89 -27.91 -5.26 28.04
CA THR A 89 -27.82 -3.86 27.60
C THR A 89 -26.42 -3.30 27.82
N GLU A 90 -25.84 -3.49 29.00
CA GLU A 90 -24.47 -3.07 29.31
C GLU A 90 -23.43 -3.76 28.40
N GLU A 91 -23.66 -5.02 28.03
CA GLU A 91 -22.81 -5.74 27.08
C GLU A 91 -22.92 -5.18 25.66
N CYS A 92 -24.13 -4.89 25.20
CA CYS A 92 -24.37 -4.26 23.91
C CYS A 92 -23.74 -2.87 23.86
N GLU A 93 -23.91 -2.05 24.90
CA GLU A 93 -23.28 -0.72 25.00
C GLU A 93 -21.76 -0.81 24.92
N ARG A 94 -21.14 -1.76 25.65
CA ARG A 94 -19.69 -2.01 25.57
C ARG A 94 -19.25 -2.43 24.17
N LYS A 95 -19.97 -3.33 23.51
CA LYS A 95 -19.65 -3.78 22.14
C LYS A 95 -19.76 -2.64 21.13
N VAL A 96 -20.80 -1.81 21.27
CA VAL A 96 -20.95 -0.61 20.46
C VAL A 96 -19.76 0.31 20.70
N GLN A 97 -19.47 0.71 21.94
CA GLN A 97 -18.33 1.59 22.25
C GLN A 97 -17.00 1.08 21.69
N ALA A 98 -16.70 -0.21 21.84
CA ALA A 98 -15.48 -0.81 21.28
C ALA A 98 -15.40 -0.69 19.75
N ARG A 99 -16.51 -0.94 19.04
CA ARG A 99 -16.59 -0.75 17.57
C ARG A 99 -16.39 0.71 17.17
N TRP A 100 -16.99 1.65 17.91
CA TRP A 100 -16.81 3.08 17.64
C TRP A 100 -15.36 3.53 17.85
N GLU A 101 -14.66 2.99 18.85
CA GLU A 101 -13.24 3.28 19.09
C GLU A 101 -12.34 2.70 17.98
N GLU A 102 -12.61 1.47 17.56
CA GLU A 102 -11.95 0.80 16.43
C GLU A 102 -12.11 1.62 15.15
N GLU A 103 -13.34 1.93 14.73
CA GLU A 103 -13.64 2.75 13.55
C GLU A 103 -12.96 4.13 13.63
N ARG A 104 -12.96 4.76 14.80
CA ARG A 104 -12.32 6.06 15.00
C ARG A 104 -10.80 5.99 14.85
N SER A 105 -10.18 4.91 15.32
CA SER A 105 -8.75 4.67 15.16
C SER A 105 -8.38 4.41 13.70
N GLU A 106 -9.18 3.62 12.97
CA GLU A 106 -9.02 3.33 11.55
C GLU A 106 -9.18 4.59 10.68
N ILE A 107 -10.23 5.38 10.93
CA ILE A 107 -10.44 6.67 10.26
C ILE A 107 -9.24 7.60 10.52
N GLY A 108 -8.69 7.59 11.73
CA GLY A 108 -7.48 8.31 12.07
C GLY A 108 -6.29 7.88 11.22
N ALA A 109 -6.00 6.58 11.17
CA ALA A 109 -4.92 6.00 10.39
C ALA A 109 -5.06 6.30 8.89
N LEU A 110 -6.22 6.00 8.30
CA LEU A 110 -6.51 6.27 6.89
C LEU A 110 -6.40 7.76 6.55
N LYS A 111 -6.80 8.64 7.47
CA LYS A 111 -6.63 10.08 7.28
C LYS A 111 -5.13 10.44 7.24
N THR A 112 -4.31 9.91 8.15
CA THR A 112 -2.87 10.18 8.12
C THR A 112 -2.20 9.67 6.85
N GLU A 113 -2.55 8.45 6.41
CA GLU A 113 -2.04 7.86 5.16
C GLU A 113 -2.46 8.68 3.94
N LYS A 114 -3.73 9.11 3.87
CA LYS A 114 -4.20 10.01 2.80
C LYS A 114 -3.36 11.27 2.70
N HIS A 115 -3.04 11.92 3.83
CA HIS A 115 -2.20 13.13 3.82
C HIS A 115 -0.75 12.81 3.42
N GLN A 116 -0.23 11.64 3.77
CA GLN A 116 1.09 11.18 3.32
C GLN A 116 1.11 10.97 1.79
N LEU A 117 0.14 10.23 1.25
CA LEU A 117 0.02 9.98 -0.19
C LEU A 117 -0.17 11.28 -0.97
N GLN A 118 -0.96 12.23 -0.47
CA GLN A 118 -1.10 13.55 -1.08
C GLN A 118 0.24 14.30 -1.18
N ARG A 119 1.05 14.30 -0.11
CA ARG A 119 2.40 14.89 -0.13
C ARG A 119 3.32 14.20 -1.14
N VAL A 120 3.24 12.88 -1.26
CA VAL A 120 4.02 12.13 -2.26
C VAL A 120 3.60 12.50 -3.68
N ILE A 121 2.30 12.61 -3.95
CA ILE A 121 1.78 13.03 -5.25
C ILE A 121 2.27 14.44 -5.60
N GLU A 122 2.20 15.37 -4.65
CA GLU A 122 2.70 16.74 -4.85
C GLU A 122 4.20 16.76 -5.16
N ALA A 123 5.01 16.05 -4.37
CA ALA A 123 6.45 15.93 -4.60
C ALA A 123 6.79 15.30 -5.96
N MET A 124 6.02 14.29 -6.41
CA MET A 124 6.21 13.66 -7.71
C MET A 124 5.84 14.62 -8.85
N LYS A 125 4.76 15.40 -8.71
CA LYS A 125 4.39 16.44 -9.69
C LYS A 125 5.44 17.54 -9.78
N GLU A 126 6.02 17.96 -8.65
CA GLU A 126 7.12 18.93 -8.64
C GLU A 126 8.35 18.38 -9.39
N LYS A 127 8.69 17.11 -9.18
CA LYS A 127 9.78 16.46 -9.95
C LYS A 127 9.45 16.38 -11.43
N GLU A 128 8.23 15.99 -11.80
CA GLU A 128 7.77 15.91 -13.19
C GLU A 128 7.92 17.28 -13.88
N THR A 129 7.37 18.34 -13.28
CA THR A 129 7.49 19.71 -13.80
C THR A 129 8.94 20.19 -13.90
N ALA A 130 9.79 19.86 -12.92
CA ALA A 130 11.22 20.17 -12.97
C ALA A 130 11.93 19.45 -14.13
N THR A 131 11.68 18.14 -14.30
CA THR A 131 12.25 17.37 -15.42
C THR A 131 11.75 17.88 -16.77
N GLN A 132 10.47 18.23 -16.87
CA GLN A 132 9.87 18.78 -18.07
C GLN A 132 10.53 20.12 -18.46
N ALA A 133 10.78 21.01 -17.49
CA ALA A 133 11.49 22.26 -17.73
C ALA A 133 12.92 22.04 -18.26
N VAL A 134 13.62 21.01 -17.77
CA VAL A 134 14.95 20.64 -18.28
C VAL A 134 14.85 20.13 -19.72
N VAL A 135 13.86 19.30 -20.03
CA VAL A 135 13.63 18.80 -21.39
C VAL A 135 13.35 19.96 -22.36
N GLU A 136 12.47 20.88 -22.00
CA GLU A 136 12.14 22.07 -22.83
C GLU A 136 13.37 22.94 -23.07
N ARG A 137 14.19 23.16 -22.03
CA ARG A 137 15.46 23.88 -22.17
C ARG A 137 16.41 23.19 -23.14
N LEU A 138 16.63 21.88 -22.99
CA LEU A 138 17.51 21.12 -23.87
C LEU A 138 17.01 21.10 -25.32
N GLN A 139 15.70 21.02 -25.52
CA GLN A 139 15.09 21.14 -26.85
C GLN A 139 15.35 22.53 -27.46
N SER A 140 15.21 23.59 -26.68
CA SER A 140 15.54 24.96 -27.12
C SER A 140 17.02 25.09 -27.48
N ASP A 141 17.92 24.64 -26.61
CA ASP A 141 19.38 24.71 -26.81
C ASP A 141 19.79 23.94 -28.07
N LEU A 142 19.24 22.73 -28.27
CA LEU A 142 19.47 21.93 -29.46
C LEU A 142 18.99 22.64 -30.73
N SER A 143 17.79 23.23 -30.70
CA SER A 143 17.23 23.97 -31.84
C SER A 143 18.08 25.19 -32.20
N ALA A 144 18.60 25.92 -31.20
CA ALA A 144 19.49 27.05 -31.39
C ALA A 144 20.82 26.60 -32.01
N GLN A 145 21.37 25.48 -31.55
CA GLN A 145 22.60 24.92 -32.10
C GLN A 145 22.42 24.50 -33.57
N TYR A 146 21.30 23.84 -33.92
CA TYR A 146 20.99 23.52 -35.32
C TYR A 146 20.86 24.75 -36.20
N LEU A 147 20.23 25.82 -35.71
CA LEU A 147 20.12 27.08 -36.44
C LEU A 147 21.51 27.69 -36.71
N GLN A 148 22.37 27.73 -35.69
CA GLN A 148 23.74 28.21 -35.84
C GLN A 148 24.53 27.40 -36.88
N TYR A 149 24.44 26.07 -36.87
CA TYR A 149 25.11 25.25 -37.87
C TYR A 149 24.60 25.51 -39.29
N ARG A 150 23.29 25.74 -39.45
CA ARG A 150 22.69 26.11 -40.73
C ARG A 150 23.21 27.47 -41.21
N GLU A 151 23.19 28.48 -40.36
CA GLU A 151 23.70 29.83 -40.68
C GLU A 151 25.20 29.79 -41.05
N GLN A 152 26.01 29.04 -40.31
CA GLN A 152 27.42 28.84 -40.62
C GLN A 152 27.62 28.16 -41.98
N ARG A 153 26.81 27.14 -42.28
CA ARG A 153 26.85 26.46 -43.58
C ARG A 153 26.48 27.43 -44.70
N ASP A 154 25.42 28.21 -44.54
CA ASP A 154 24.95 29.15 -45.53
C ASP A 154 25.99 30.28 -45.76
N ALA A 155 26.64 30.78 -44.70
CA ALA A 155 27.76 31.72 -44.79
C ALA A 155 28.97 31.14 -45.55
N ARG A 156 29.32 29.87 -45.30
CA ARG A 156 30.40 29.17 -46.05
C ARG A 156 30.04 29.03 -47.53
N GLN A 157 28.80 28.70 -47.85
CA GLN A 157 28.35 28.60 -49.24
C GLN A 157 28.42 29.95 -49.96
N LEU A 158 28.02 31.03 -49.31
CA LEU A 158 28.16 32.39 -49.85
C LEU A 158 29.63 32.75 -50.09
N LEU A 159 30.52 32.42 -49.16
CA LEU A 159 31.96 32.67 -49.33
C LEU A 159 32.54 31.88 -50.52
N ILE A 160 32.17 30.59 -50.65
CA ILE A 160 32.58 29.75 -51.79
C ILE A 160 32.07 30.34 -53.10
N TRP A 161 30.81 30.79 -53.14
CA TRP A 161 30.24 31.43 -54.32
C TRP A 161 31.02 32.70 -54.69
N GLN A 162 31.32 33.57 -53.71
CA GLN A 162 32.12 34.78 -53.91
C GLN A 162 33.52 34.46 -54.43
N ILE A 163 34.21 33.48 -53.83
CA ILE A 163 35.55 33.04 -54.28
C ILE A 163 35.49 32.54 -55.72
N ASN A 164 34.49 31.70 -56.05
CA ASN A 164 34.34 31.18 -57.40
C ASN A 164 34.02 32.28 -58.42
N ASP A 165 33.24 33.30 -58.03
CA ASP A 165 32.94 34.46 -58.87
C ASP A 165 34.18 35.33 -59.11
N LEU A 166 34.95 35.62 -58.06
CA LEU A 166 36.25 36.31 -58.17
C LEU A 166 37.24 35.52 -59.03
N THR A 167 37.30 34.19 -58.87
CA THR A 167 38.16 33.31 -59.67
C THR A 167 37.73 33.29 -61.14
N ARG A 168 36.42 33.36 -61.43
CA ARG A 168 35.90 33.47 -62.79
C ARG A 168 36.22 34.83 -63.40
N GLY A 169 36.05 35.91 -62.64
CA GLY A 169 36.39 37.27 -63.04
C GLY A 169 37.90 37.47 -63.31
N SER A 170 38.77 36.86 -62.50
CA SER A 170 40.23 36.90 -62.73
C SER A 170 40.67 36.07 -63.93
N VAL A 171 39.91 35.01 -64.29
CA VAL A 171 40.17 34.20 -65.50
C VAL A 171 39.66 34.89 -66.76
N GLU A 172 38.64 35.76 -66.66
CA GLU A 172 38.17 36.55 -67.81
C GLU A 172 38.99 37.84 -68.06
N GLU A 173 39.79 38.33 -67.09
CA GLU A 173 40.74 39.43 -67.30
C GLU A 173 42.13 39.00 -67.82
N GLU A 174 42.40 37.69 -67.95
CA GLU A 174 43.61 37.18 -68.59
C GLU A 174 43.39 36.79 -70.07
N HIS A 175 43.74 37.76 -70.93
CA HIS A 175 44.16 37.71 -72.34
C HIS A 175 43.13 38.18 -73.40
N PRO A 176 43.44 39.32 -74.04
CA PRO A 176 44.37 39.27 -75.17
C PRO A 176 45.66 40.04 -74.85
N ALA A 177 46.74 39.33 -74.54
CA ALA A 177 48.09 39.90 -74.56
C ALA A 177 49.06 38.72 -74.55
N ASP A 178 49.89 38.56 -75.57
CA ASP A 178 51.24 39.14 -75.53
C ASP A 178 52.12 38.33 -74.57
N GLY A 179 52.86 37.40 -75.16
CA GLY A 179 53.77 36.56 -74.42
C GLY A 179 55.01 37.37 -74.03
N ASN A 180 55.22 37.60 -72.74
CA ASN A 180 56.47 37.26 -72.11
C ASN A 180 56.44 37.38 -70.57
N SER A 181 57.27 36.54 -69.95
CA SER A 181 57.66 36.48 -68.53
C SER A 181 56.63 35.97 -67.53
N ASP A 182 56.65 34.65 -67.28
CA ASP A 182 56.85 34.14 -65.92
C ASP A 182 57.22 32.66 -65.94
N THR A 183 58.43 32.36 -66.41
CA THR A 183 59.07 31.08 -66.11
C THR A 183 59.52 31.10 -64.65
N ARG A 184 58.61 30.80 -63.72
CA ARG A 184 58.98 30.47 -62.33
C ARG A 184 60.07 29.41 -62.36
N ASP A 185 61.18 29.69 -61.69
CA ASP A 185 62.36 28.83 -61.64
C ASP A 185 61.94 27.38 -61.27
N PRO A 186 62.24 26.36 -62.10
CA PRO A 186 61.89 24.98 -61.81
C PRO A 186 62.40 24.50 -60.44
N VAL A 187 63.49 25.08 -59.93
CA VAL A 187 64.00 24.79 -58.58
C VAL A 187 63.06 25.31 -57.50
N GLN A 188 62.47 26.50 -57.69
CA GLN A 188 61.53 27.10 -56.75
C GLN A 188 60.22 26.32 -56.67
N LEU A 189 59.72 25.84 -57.81
CA LEU A 189 58.55 24.95 -57.86
C LEU A 189 58.82 23.60 -57.22
N GLN A 190 60.03 23.06 -57.40
CA GLN A 190 60.42 21.81 -56.76
C GLN A 190 60.55 21.96 -55.24
N LEU A 191 61.05 23.11 -54.77
CA LEU A 191 61.16 23.43 -53.35
C LEU A 191 59.78 23.61 -52.71
N SER A 192 58.87 24.36 -53.33
CA SER A 192 57.50 24.54 -52.82
C SER A 192 56.73 23.23 -52.80
N LEU A 193 56.87 22.38 -53.82
CA LEU A 193 56.25 21.05 -53.86
C LEU A 193 56.78 20.14 -52.74
N LYS A 194 58.09 20.18 -52.47
CA LYS A 194 58.68 19.46 -51.32
C LYS A 194 58.13 19.97 -49.99
N VAL A 195 57.98 21.27 -49.82
CA VAL A 195 57.37 21.87 -48.62
C VAL A 195 55.92 21.42 -48.47
N CYS A 196 55.10 21.53 -49.52
CA CYS A 196 53.70 21.08 -49.47
C CYS A 196 53.56 19.59 -49.16
N ARG A 197 54.44 18.72 -49.70
CA ARG A 197 54.44 17.30 -49.35
C ARG A 197 54.79 17.05 -47.89
N ARG A 198 55.74 17.82 -47.35
CA ARG A 198 56.12 17.74 -45.93
C ARG A 198 55.00 18.23 -45.03
N ASP A 199 54.33 19.32 -45.40
CA ASP A 199 53.22 19.86 -44.62
C ASP A 199 52.00 18.93 -44.68
N LEU A 200 51.73 18.29 -45.82
CA LEU A 200 50.70 17.27 -45.96
C LEU A 200 50.97 16.07 -45.05
N THR A 201 52.20 15.54 -45.07
CA THR A 201 52.58 14.41 -44.21
C THR A 201 52.48 14.79 -42.73
N THR A 202 52.95 15.99 -42.37
CA THR A 202 52.81 16.52 -41.00
C THR A 202 51.33 16.59 -40.59
N ALA A 203 50.47 17.19 -41.40
CA ALA A 203 49.03 17.29 -41.10
C ALA A 203 48.34 15.92 -41.03
N GLN A 204 48.75 14.97 -41.87
CA GLN A 204 48.26 13.59 -41.83
C GLN A 204 48.64 12.90 -40.51
N GLU A 205 49.88 13.06 -40.06
CA GLU A 205 50.37 12.55 -38.77
C GLU A 205 49.61 13.16 -37.60
N GLU A 206 49.36 14.47 -37.61
CA GLU A 206 48.57 15.13 -36.56
C GLU A 206 47.12 14.65 -36.52
N LEU A 207 46.50 14.41 -37.69
CA LEU A 207 45.16 13.84 -37.77
C LEU A 207 45.15 12.39 -37.27
N THR A 208 46.19 11.60 -37.56
CA THR A 208 46.29 10.23 -37.05
C THR A 208 46.49 10.21 -35.53
N ARG A 209 47.33 11.12 -35.00
CA ARG A 209 47.50 11.34 -33.56
C ARG A 209 46.18 11.72 -32.90
N MET A 210 45.48 12.73 -33.43
CA MET A 210 44.18 13.15 -32.89
C MET A 210 43.15 12.02 -32.99
N LYS A 211 43.08 11.29 -34.12
CA LYS A 211 42.18 10.14 -34.21
C LYS A 211 42.51 9.08 -33.17
N ALA A 212 43.77 8.74 -32.94
CA ALA A 212 44.15 7.78 -31.91
C ALA A 212 43.80 8.26 -30.49
N GLU A 213 44.01 9.55 -30.19
CA GLU A 213 43.66 10.15 -28.90
C GLU A 213 42.15 10.17 -28.65
N TYR A 214 41.32 10.42 -29.67
CA TYR A 214 39.87 10.57 -29.52
C TYR A 214 39.07 9.27 -29.76
N TRP A 215 39.60 8.33 -30.56
CA TRP A 215 38.88 7.11 -30.95
C TRP A 215 38.66 6.14 -29.79
N ASP A 216 39.61 6.07 -28.84
CA ASP A 216 39.52 5.15 -27.69
C ASP A 216 39.12 5.80 -26.35
N LEU A 217 39.25 7.14 -26.18
CA LEU A 217 39.24 7.74 -24.84
C LEU A 217 37.95 8.43 -24.40
N VAL A 218 37.00 8.74 -25.29
CA VAL A 218 35.88 9.63 -24.91
C VAL A 218 34.53 8.93 -24.82
N PRO A 219 34.21 7.90 -25.63
CA PRO A 219 33.03 7.07 -25.39
C PRO A 219 33.34 5.86 -24.50
N ARG A 220 34.28 4.98 -24.87
CA ARG A 220 34.51 3.70 -24.18
C ARG A 220 34.93 3.85 -22.72
N ARG A 221 35.89 4.73 -22.41
CA ARG A 221 36.31 5.00 -21.03
C ARG A 221 35.17 5.47 -20.13
N ASN A 222 34.27 6.29 -20.66
CA ASN A 222 33.11 6.78 -19.92
C ASN A 222 32.06 5.67 -19.73
N TRP A 223 31.88 4.81 -20.74
CA TRP A 223 31.03 3.61 -20.63
C TRP A 223 31.57 2.62 -19.62
N ASP A 224 32.86 2.30 -19.65
CA ASP A 224 33.49 1.36 -18.72
C ASP A 224 33.43 1.88 -17.28
N ALA A 225 33.64 3.19 -17.07
CA ALA A 225 33.51 3.82 -15.76
C ALA A 225 32.05 3.79 -15.25
N LEU A 226 31.08 4.08 -16.13
CA LEU A 226 29.67 4.03 -15.79
C LEU A 226 29.23 2.59 -15.46
N GLU A 227 29.68 1.62 -16.24
CA GLU A 227 29.41 0.20 -16.05
C GLU A 227 29.99 -0.30 -14.71
N GLN A 228 31.23 0.08 -14.38
CA GLN A 228 31.82 -0.23 -13.07
C GLN A 228 31.01 0.36 -11.92
N THR A 229 30.56 1.62 -12.03
CA THR A 229 29.71 2.22 -10.98
C THR A 229 28.36 1.53 -10.86
N HIS A 230 27.78 1.08 -11.99
CA HIS A 230 26.53 0.35 -12.00
C HIS A 230 26.67 -1.00 -11.29
N GLN A 231 27.70 -1.78 -11.62
CA GLN A 231 27.99 -3.07 -10.98
C GLN A 231 28.30 -2.91 -9.48
N GLN A 232 29.01 -1.85 -9.09
CA GLN A 232 29.27 -1.56 -7.67
C GLN A 232 27.98 -1.18 -6.92
N ASN A 233 27.06 -0.46 -7.55
CA ASN A 233 25.78 -0.14 -6.93
C ASN A 233 24.89 -1.38 -6.84
N LEU A 234 24.90 -2.26 -7.84
CA LEU A 234 24.16 -3.52 -7.81
C LEU A 234 24.61 -4.40 -6.64
N SER A 235 25.92 -4.63 -6.53
CA SER A 235 26.49 -5.43 -5.42
C SER A 235 26.23 -4.84 -4.05
N LYS A 236 26.19 -3.50 -3.92
CA LYS A 236 25.76 -2.84 -2.67
C LYS A 236 24.30 -3.09 -2.36
N VAL A 237 23.41 -2.92 -3.34
CA VAL A 237 21.97 -3.18 -3.16
C VAL A 237 21.71 -4.64 -2.81
N GLU A 238 22.41 -5.58 -3.45
CA GLU A 238 22.34 -7.01 -3.11
C GLU A 238 22.83 -7.28 -1.68
N SER A 239 23.94 -6.68 -1.27
CA SER A 239 24.45 -6.80 0.11
C SER A 239 23.51 -6.19 1.14
N ASP A 240 22.94 -5.02 0.85
CA ASP A 240 22.00 -4.33 1.73
C ASP A 240 20.69 -5.13 1.83
N HIS A 241 20.22 -5.71 0.72
CA HIS A 241 19.05 -6.58 0.71
C HIS A 241 19.27 -7.88 1.48
N LEU A 242 20.45 -8.51 1.35
CA LEU A 242 20.82 -9.68 2.12
C LEU A 242 20.96 -9.36 3.61
N SER A 243 21.51 -8.19 3.96
CA SER A 243 21.57 -7.72 5.36
C SER A 243 20.17 -7.51 5.93
N ASP A 244 19.27 -6.87 5.18
CA ASP A 244 17.88 -6.66 5.58
C ASP A 244 17.12 -7.99 5.75
N LEU A 245 17.40 -9.00 4.91
CA LEU A 245 16.83 -10.36 5.08
C LEU A 245 17.35 -11.05 6.35
N ILE A 246 18.65 -10.93 6.65
CA ILE A 246 19.27 -11.54 7.84
C ILE A 246 18.78 -10.85 9.12
N ASP A 247 18.60 -9.52 9.09
CA ASP A 247 18.11 -8.74 10.24
C ASP A 247 16.58 -8.87 10.44
N SER A 248 15.83 -9.32 9.43
CA SER A 248 14.38 -9.57 9.51
C SER A 248 13.99 -11.02 9.78
N GLU A 249 14.93 -11.97 9.76
CA GLU A 249 14.74 -13.33 10.27
C GLU A 249 14.80 -13.38 11.81
N SER A 250 13.79 -12.77 12.43
CA SER A 250 13.31 -13.24 13.74
C SER A 250 12.71 -14.65 13.59
N PRO A 251 12.90 -15.57 14.57
CA PRO A 251 12.53 -16.98 14.44
C PRO A 251 11.01 -17.26 14.53
N GLU A 252 10.15 -16.28 14.28
CA GLU A 252 8.69 -16.39 14.47
C GLU A 252 7.87 -16.60 13.19
N LYS A 253 8.50 -16.72 12.00
CA LYS A 253 7.80 -17.14 10.76
C LYS A 253 8.25 -18.52 10.31
N SER A 254 8.03 -19.53 11.16
CA SER A 254 8.28 -20.93 10.82
C SER A 254 7.19 -21.58 9.97
N THR A 255 6.14 -20.86 9.57
CA THR A 255 5.01 -21.42 8.81
C THR A 255 4.43 -20.39 7.85
N LEU A 256 4.52 -20.69 6.55
CA LEU A 256 3.93 -19.90 5.47
C LEU A 256 2.61 -20.58 5.05
N THR A 257 1.53 -19.82 4.89
CA THR A 257 0.27 -20.41 4.41
C THR A 257 0.36 -20.74 2.91
N VAL A 258 -0.33 -21.79 2.49
CA VAL A 258 -0.35 -22.25 1.08
C VAL A 258 -0.80 -21.12 0.13
N GLN A 259 -1.72 -20.28 0.58
CA GLN A 259 -2.25 -19.17 -0.19
C GLN A 259 -1.22 -18.03 -0.36
N GLU A 260 -0.48 -17.69 0.68
CA GLU A 260 0.60 -16.71 0.61
C GLU A 260 1.74 -17.20 -0.29
N PHE A 261 2.09 -18.48 -0.20
CA PHE A 261 3.10 -19.09 -1.07
C PHE A 261 2.67 -19.04 -2.55
N ARG A 262 1.41 -19.38 -2.84
CA ARG A 262 0.86 -19.31 -4.19
C ARG A 262 0.86 -17.89 -4.74
N MET A 263 0.53 -16.91 -3.91
CA MET A 263 0.59 -15.50 -4.31
C MET A 263 2.02 -15.07 -4.62
N ALA A 264 2.99 -15.44 -3.78
CA ALA A 264 4.40 -15.15 -4.00
C ALA A 264 4.92 -15.76 -5.32
N LEU A 265 4.54 -17.01 -5.64
CA LEU A 265 4.91 -17.65 -6.91
C LEU A 265 4.32 -16.92 -8.12
N ARG A 266 3.06 -16.46 -8.06
CA ARG A 266 2.47 -15.67 -9.15
C ARG A 266 3.16 -14.31 -9.32
N THR A 267 3.62 -13.71 -8.24
CA THR A 267 4.37 -12.44 -8.30
C THR A 267 5.77 -12.64 -8.85
N ALA A 268 6.46 -13.71 -8.47
CA ALA A 268 7.82 -14.02 -8.95
C ALA A 268 7.85 -14.56 -10.39
N PHE A 269 6.82 -15.32 -10.79
CA PHE A 269 6.75 -15.98 -12.10
C PHE A 269 5.42 -15.65 -12.83
N PRO A 270 5.25 -14.42 -13.33
CA PRO A 270 3.99 -13.96 -13.92
C PRO A 270 3.62 -14.63 -15.26
N LEU A 271 4.55 -15.38 -15.87
CA LEU A 271 4.36 -16.06 -17.16
C LEU A 271 4.02 -17.55 -17.01
N LYS A 272 3.98 -18.09 -15.78
CA LYS A 272 3.70 -19.50 -15.52
C LYS A 272 2.21 -19.78 -15.46
N SER A 273 1.78 -20.89 -16.04
CA SER A 273 0.36 -21.30 -16.03
C SER A 273 -0.10 -21.71 -14.63
N ASP A 274 -1.40 -21.64 -14.36
CA ASP A 274 -1.95 -22.00 -13.06
C ASP A 274 -1.77 -23.49 -12.73
N GLU A 275 -1.79 -24.37 -13.73
CA GLU A 275 -1.41 -25.77 -13.59
C GLU A 275 0.04 -25.93 -13.09
N GLU A 276 1.00 -25.24 -13.71
CA GLU A 276 2.43 -25.30 -13.29
C GLU A 276 2.62 -24.75 -11.88
N ILE A 277 1.92 -23.67 -11.52
CA ILE A 277 1.99 -23.09 -10.17
C ILE A 277 1.38 -24.06 -9.14
N ASN A 278 0.28 -24.74 -9.46
CA ASN A 278 -0.31 -25.74 -8.57
C ASN A 278 0.62 -26.95 -8.38
N GLU A 279 1.31 -27.40 -9.44
CA GLU A 279 2.27 -28.50 -9.37
C GLU A 279 3.43 -28.17 -8.40
N LEU A 280 3.97 -26.94 -8.46
CA LEU A 280 4.97 -26.45 -7.51
C LEU A 280 4.45 -26.39 -6.07
N VAL A 281 3.21 -25.93 -5.88
CA VAL A 281 2.58 -25.87 -4.54
C VAL A 281 2.39 -27.28 -3.97
N THR A 282 1.91 -28.24 -4.78
CA THR A 282 1.74 -29.63 -4.34
C THR A 282 3.06 -30.32 -4.01
N SER A 283 4.14 -29.98 -4.75
CA SER A 283 5.49 -30.47 -4.46
C SER A 283 5.99 -29.96 -3.11
N ALA A 284 5.69 -28.71 -2.78
CA ALA A 284 6.06 -28.08 -1.51
C ALA A 284 5.23 -28.58 -0.30
N GLN A 285 4.04 -29.14 -0.51
CA GLN A 285 3.13 -29.65 0.52
C GLN A 285 3.30 -31.15 0.86
N SER A 286 4.17 -31.88 0.16
CA SER A 286 4.22 -33.35 0.22
C SER A 286 4.90 -33.94 1.48
N ASP A 287 4.37 -33.64 2.67
CA ASP A 287 4.60 -34.40 3.90
C ASP A 287 3.25 -34.92 4.46
N PRO A 288 3.09 -36.22 4.78
CA PRO A 288 1.79 -36.81 5.13
C PRO A 288 1.29 -36.53 6.57
N ASP A 289 1.99 -35.71 7.36
CA ASP A 289 1.69 -35.54 8.81
C ASP A 289 1.54 -34.07 9.25
N GLY A 290 1.50 -33.13 8.30
CA GLY A 290 1.28 -31.70 8.54
C GLY A 290 -0.15 -31.27 8.26
N SER A 291 -0.66 -30.26 8.99
CA SER A 291 -1.92 -29.59 8.66
C SER A 291 -1.88 -29.09 7.21
N ASP A 292 -2.87 -29.52 6.41
CA ASP A 292 -3.01 -29.37 4.95
C ASP A 292 -2.85 -27.93 4.41
N ASP A 293 -2.90 -26.93 5.30
CA ASP A 293 -2.85 -25.49 4.98
C ASP A 293 -1.49 -24.81 5.24
N SER A 294 -0.48 -25.56 5.72
CA SER A 294 0.81 -24.97 6.13
C SER A 294 2.01 -25.54 5.39
N ILE A 295 2.86 -24.66 4.83
CA ILE A 295 4.11 -25.01 4.18
C ILE A 295 5.27 -24.65 5.11
N SER A 296 6.11 -25.64 5.42
CA SER A 296 7.27 -25.46 6.29
C SER A 296 8.43 -24.82 5.51
N SER A 297 8.94 -23.68 6.00
CA SER A 297 10.06 -22.96 5.38
C SER A 297 11.31 -23.85 5.23
N GLN A 298 11.56 -24.77 6.17
CA GLN A 298 12.67 -25.72 6.10
C GLN A 298 12.59 -26.67 4.89
N ARG A 299 11.37 -27.02 4.44
CA ARG A 299 11.17 -27.87 3.25
C ARG A 299 11.45 -27.08 1.98
N LEU A 300 11.04 -25.81 1.91
CA LEU A 300 11.34 -24.92 0.79
C LEU A 300 12.85 -24.73 0.62
N HIS A 301 13.58 -24.53 1.71
CA HIS A 301 15.05 -24.46 1.67
C HIS A 301 15.70 -25.78 1.21
N SER A 302 15.13 -26.93 1.59
CA SER A 302 15.62 -28.23 1.12
C SER A 302 15.38 -28.44 -0.39
N LEU A 303 14.23 -28.04 -0.91
CA LEU A 303 13.91 -28.11 -2.34
C LEU A 303 14.74 -27.12 -3.18
N LEU A 304 15.03 -25.94 -2.64
CA LEU A 304 15.95 -24.99 -3.25
C LEU A 304 17.38 -25.54 -3.29
N ALA A 305 17.82 -26.24 -2.24
CA ALA A 305 19.12 -26.92 -2.24
C ALA A 305 19.18 -28.09 -3.25
N GLU A 306 18.10 -28.88 -3.38
CA GLU A 306 17.99 -29.97 -4.38
C GLU A 306 17.98 -29.45 -5.83
N SER A 307 17.39 -28.27 -6.08
CA SER A 307 17.41 -27.66 -7.42
C SER A 307 18.74 -27.01 -7.81
N VAL A 308 19.62 -26.72 -6.84
CA VAL A 308 20.98 -26.22 -7.09
C VAL A 308 21.96 -27.36 -7.44
N GLU A 309 21.68 -28.61 -7.04
CA GLU A 309 22.48 -29.79 -7.47
C GLU A 309 22.15 -30.27 -8.90
N ALA A 310 21.01 -29.88 -9.46
CA ALA A 310 20.69 -30.12 -10.86
C ALA A 310 21.26 -28.99 -11.75
N GLY A 311 22.52 -29.14 -12.15
CA GLY A 311 23.21 -28.21 -13.05
C GLY A 311 22.42 -27.92 -14.35
N PRO A 312 22.61 -26.73 -14.95
CA PRO A 312 21.80 -26.29 -16.09
C PRO A 312 21.99 -27.21 -17.31
N PRO A 313 20.92 -27.56 -18.05
CA PRO A 313 21.06 -28.28 -19.31
C PRO A 313 21.78 -27.37 -20.32
N ALA A 314 22.76 -27.94 -21.00
CA ALA A 314 23.52 -27.30 -22.07
C ALA A 314 22.56 -26.74 -23.14
N LEU A 315 22.67 -25.44 -23.40
CA LEU A 315 22.02 -24.79 -24.54
C LEU A 315 22.75 -25.24 -25.80
N GLU A 316 22.11 -26.11 -26.59
CA GLU A 316 22.51 -26.35 -27.97
C GLU A 316 22.36 -25.06 -28.78
N GLU A 317 23.43 -24.72 -29.50
CA GLU A 317 23.49 -23.66 -30.48
C GLU A 317 22.49 -23.96 -31.62
N SER A 318 21.43 -23.16 -31.73
CA SER A 318 20.61 -23.11 -32.94
C SER A 318 21.28 -22.16 -33.93
N GLU A 319 21.99 -22.72 -34.90
CA GLU A 319 22.52 -22.04 -36.07
C GLU A 319 21.45 -21.17 -36.75
N GLY A 320 21.82 -19.91 -37.03
CA GLY A 320 21.02 -18.99 -37.82
C GLY A 320 20.99 -19.41 -39.29
N GLN A 321 19.80 -19.70 -39.80
CA GLN A 321 19.56 -19.81 -41.24
C GLN A 321 19.72 -18.45 -41.91
N ALA A 322 20.75 -18.34 -42.73
CA ALA A 322 20.97 -17.27 -43.69
C ALA A 322 19.85 -17.26 -44.74
N ALA A 323 19.10 -16.17 -44.82
CA ALA A 323 18.25 -15.87 -45.95
C ALA A 323 19.11 -15.24 -47.07
N GLU A 324 19.51 -16.06 -48.04
CA GLU A 324 19.96 -15.61 -49.35
C GLU A 324 18.81 -14.91 -50.09
N ASN A 325 18.99 -13.63 -50.42
CA ASN A 325 18.21 -12.96 -51.46
C ASN A 325 19.11 -12.85 -52.72
N PRO A 326 18.69 -13.40 -53.88
CA PRO A 326 19.44 -13.21 -55.11
C PRO A 326 19.10 -11.86 -55.74
N VAL A 327 20.16 -11.13 -56.09
CA VAL A 327 20.16 -9.98 -57.00
C VAL A 327 19.72 -10.46 -58.39
N GLN A 328 18.65 -9.89 -58.95
CA GLN A 328 18.42 -9.90 -60.38
C GLN A 328 18.75 -8.53 -60.97
N ALA A 329 19.81 -8.54 -61.79
CA ALA A 329 20.15 -7.47 -62.70
C ALA A 329 19.18 -7.49 -63.89
N THR A 330 18.68 -6.31 -64.28
CA THR A 330 18.02 -6.09 -65.57
C THR A 330 18.97 -5.27 -66.44
N ASP A 331 19.31 -5.85 -67.60
CA ASP A 331 19.73 -5.13 -68.81
C ASP A 331 18.66 -4.15 -69.29
#